data_AF-A0A346R8D4-F1
#
_entry.id   AF-A0A346R8D4-F1
#
_cell.length_a   1.000
_cell.length_b   1.000
_cell.length_c   1.000
_cell.angle_alpha   90.00
_cell.angle_beta   90.00
_cell.angle_gamma   90.00
#
_symmetry.space_group_name_H-M   'P 1'
#
loop_
_entity.id
_entity.type
_entity.pdbx_description
1 polymer ?
#
loop_
_entity_poly.entity_id
_entity_poly.type
_entity_poly.pdbx_seq_one_letter_code
_entity_poly.pdbx_strand_id
1 'polypeptide(L)'
;MFAIPLPFVVALLLVVLLVRMAWHGNAENRGAMIYLALCAAMLTVVGLRWSLDLPMVRFLQPVSASLLPPAAWLCFSGLALETPRPLRRQWPHAVPVVVIIGLSASWQAWQSPIDLVLAAMFYGYGFALLRRAWGGPDALGGARLGSADKAVRAVALAGATLIASGSVDLAVAVDFGLSQGEHAASIVAFANLLTLGLAAYAVTVAGRSRPATQREADAAVETQDAPRAEERRPEPGDADVLGIIDGLMRERRLFRDPDLTLNRLARRAGVPSRRISAAINRIHGRNVSQVVNEYRIAEARRLLAETEEPVTTILFDCGFQTKSNFNREFRRVTGMSPSDYRRSGGGRDGFAAEVSFPAEPPPETR
;
A
#
# COMPACT_ATOMS: atom_id res chain seq x y z
N MET A 1 -40.98 -13.52 1.44
CA MET A 1 -39.69 -13.88 2.05
C MET A 1 -38.91 -12.59 2.23
N PHE A 2 -38.51 -12.22 3.45
CA PHE A 2 -37.66 -11.03 3.68
C PHE A 2 -36.25 -11.32 3.15
N ALA A 3 -35.99 -10.98 1.88
CA ALA A 3 -34.65 -11.03 1.33
C ALA A 3 -33.87 -9.83 1.89
N ILE A 4 -32.84 -10.10 2.69
CA ILE A 4 -31.95 -9.04 3.21
C ILE A 4 -31.12 -8.51 2.02
N PRO A 5 -31.14 -7.20 1.75
CA PRO A 5 -30.32 -6.63 0.69
C PRO A 5 -28.82 -6.94 0.91
N LEU A 6 -28.15 -7.42 -0.15
CA LEU A 6 -26.71 -7.73 -0.17
C LEU A 6 -25.82 -6.64 0.47
N PRO A 7 -26.07 -5.33 0.29
CA PRO A 7 -25.25 -4.28 0.91
C PRO A 7 -25.15 -4.38 2.45
N PHE A 8 -26.20 -4.84 3.14
CA PHE A 8 -26.17 -5.01 4.59
C PHE A 8 -25.22 -6.12 5.03
N VAL A 9 -25.13 -7.20 4.24
CA VAL A 9 -24.20 -8.30 4.52
C VAL A 9 -22.76 -7.81 4.38
N VAL A 10 -22.45 -7.06 3.32
CA VAL A 10 -21.11 -6.49 3.11
C VAL A 10 -20.78 -5.48 4.22
N ALA A 11 -21.72 -4.60 4.59
CA ALA A 11 -21.54 -3.65 5.67
C ALA A 11 -21.22 -4.36 7.00
N LEU A 12 -21.96 -5.44 7.33
CA LEU A 12 -21.72 -6.23 8.53
C LEU A 12 -20.31 -6.85 8.54
N LEU A 13 -19.84 -7.40 7.41
CA LEU A 13 -18.48 -7.96 7.30
C LEU A 13 -17.40 -6.88 7.51
N LEU A 14 -17.61 -5.67 6.97
CA LEU A 14 -16.70 -4.55 7.20
C LEU A 14 -16.70 -4.09 8.67
N VAL A 15 -17.85 -4.10 9.34
CA VAL A 15 -17.96 -3.80 10.78
C VAL A 15 -17.23 -4.86 11.60
N VAL A 16 -17.39 -6.15 11.29
CA VAL A 16 -16.65 -7.24 11.96
C VAL A 16 -15.14 -7.04 11.79
N LEU A 17 -14.68 -6.68 10.58
CA LEU A 17 -13.27 -6.40 10.31
C LEU A 17 -12.78 -5.17 11.08
N LEU A 18 -13.58 -4.11 11.16
CA LEU A 18 -13.30 -2.91 11.94
C LEU A 18 -13.15 -3.22 13.43
N VAL A 19 -14.08 -4.00 14.01
CA VAL A 19 -14.05 -4.42 15.42
C VAL A 19 -12.80 -5.26 15.71
N ARG A 20 -12.49 -6.23 14.84
CA ARG A 20 -11.28 -7.04 14.97
C ARG A 20 -10.00 -6.20 14.91
N MET A 21 -9.98 -5.20 14.04
CA MET A 21 -8.85 -4.28 13.88
C MET A 21 -8.71 -3.34 15.09
N ALA A 22 -9.81 -2.91 15.69
CA ALA A 22 -9.81 -2.13 16.93
C ALA A 22 -9.33 -2.96 18.14
N TRP A 23 -9.67 -4.25 18.19
CA TRP A 23 -9.29 -5.13 19.30
C TRP A 23 -7.83 -5.58 19.28
N HIS A 24 -7.23 -5.70 18.09
CA HIS A 24 -5.87 -6.22 17.90
C HIS A 24 -4.88 -5.21 17.30
N GLY A 25 -5.33 -3.99 16.99
CA GLY A 25 -4.53 -2.99 16.30
C GLY A 25 -3.91 -1.97 17.23
N ASN A 26 -2.69 -1.54 16.91
CA ASN A 26 -2.09 -0.33 17.48
C ASN A 26 -2.72 0.93 16.87
N ALA A 27 -2.60 2.07 17.56
CA ALA A 27 -3.08 3.39 17.15
C ALA A 27 -2.58 3.83 15.74
N GLU A 28 -1.52 3.20 15.23
CA GLU A 28 -0.99 3.41 13.86
C GLU A 28 -2.01 3.15 12.75
N ASN A 29 -3.07 2.38 13.02
CA ASN A 29 -4.07 1.97 12.03
C ASN A 29 -5.34 2.86 11.98
N ARG A 30 -5.34 4.01 12.66
CA ARG A 30 -6.54 4.86 12.82
C ARG A 30 -7.16 5.33 11.50
N GLY A 31 -6.33 5.68 10.51
CA GLY A 31 -6.82 6.12 9.19
C GLY A 31 -7.60 5.02 8.46
N ALA A 32 -7.08 3.79 8.47
CA ALA A 32 -7.73 2.65 7.83
C ALA A 32 -9.04 2.25 8.54
N MET A 33 -9.10 2.38 9.88
CA MET A 33 -10.34 2.18 10.63
C MET A 33 -11.41 3.21 10.26
N ILE A 34 -11.05 4.48 10.11
CA ILE A 34 -11.99 5.53 9.67
C ILE A 34 -12.50 5.24 8.26
N TYR A 35 -11.61 4.86 7.33
CA TYR A 35 -12.01 4.52 5.97
C TYR A 35 -12.98 3.32 5.94
N LEU A 36 -12.69 2.25 6.69
CA LEU A 36 -13.57 1.09 6.81
C LEU A 36 -14.94 1.44 7.39
N ALA A 37 -14.97 2.30 8.43
CA ALA A 37 -16.22 2.78 9.02
C ALA A 37 -17.06 3.56 8.00
N LEU A 38 -16.44 4.42 7.20
CA LEU A 38 -17.13 5.17 6.13
C LEU A 38 -17.68 4.23 5.05
N CYS A 39 -16.91 3.21 4.63
CA CYS A 39 -17.39 2.20 3.68
C CYS A 39 -18.61 1.44 4.22
N ALA A 40 -18.57 1.01 5.49
CA ALA A 40 -19.68 0.32 6.14
C ALA A 40 -20.91 1.21 6.27
N ALA A 41 -20.74 2.48 6.63
CA ALA A 41 -21.83 3.45 6.69
C ALA A 41 -22.47 3.68 5.31
N MET A 42 -21.66 3.88 4.27
CA MET A 42 -22.13 4.04 2.90
C MET A 42 -22.93 2.82 2.42
N LEU A 43 -22.41 1.60 2.60
CA LEU A 43 -23.11 0.37 2.22
C LEU A 43 -24.44 0.19 2.99
N THR A 44 -24.50 0.65 4.23
CA THR A 44 -25.74 0.68 5.02
C THR A 44 -26.76 1.64 4.42
N VAL A 45 -26.32 2.84 4.03
CA VAL A 45 -27.19 3.84 3.35
C VAL A 45 -27.68 3.31 2.00
N VAL A 46 -26.81 2.63 1.24
CA VAL A 46 -27.21 1.96 -0.01
C VAL A 46 -28.24 0.88 0.27
N GLY A 47 -28.04 0.01 1.27
CA GLY A 47 -29.02 -0.99 1.67
C GLY A 47 -30.37 -0.37 2.04
N LEU A 48 -30.35 0.71 2.83
CA LEU A 48 -31.54 1.44 3.25
C LEU A 48 -32.31 2.02 2.06
N ARG A 49 -31.63 2.51 1.01
CA ARG A 49 -32.29 3.05 -0.19
C ARG A 49 -33.12 2.01 -0.92
N TRP A 50 -32.62 0.78 -1.00
CA TRP A 50 -33.31 -0.31 -1.69
C TRP A 50 -34.38 -0.98 -0.83
N SER A 51 -34.38 -0.75 0.49
CA SER A 51 -35.38 -1.31 1.42
C SER A 51 -36.46 -0.33 1.87
N LEU A 52 -36.14 0.97 1.94
CA LEU A 52 -37.01 2.01 2.49
C LEU A 52 -37.07 3.20 1.54
N ASP A 53 -38.29 3.61 1.14
CA ASP A 53 -38.49 4.77 0.28
C ASP A 53 -38.51 6.09 1.07
N LEU A 54 -37.45 6.36 1.83
CA LEU A 54 -37.34 7.55 2.68
C LEU A 54 -36.60 8.70 1.96
N PRO A 55 -37.16 9.94 1.94
CA PRO A 55 -36.49 11.10 1.34
C PRO A 55 -35.12 11.41 1.94
N MET A 56 -34.96 11.19 3.25
CA MET A 56 -33.70 11.37 3.97
C MET A 56 -32.57 10.50 3.40
N VAL A 57 -32.88 9.27 2.99
CA VAL A 57 -31.89 8.32 2.46
C VAL A 57 -31.39 8.77 1.08
N ARG A 58 -32.27 9.37 0.27
CA ARG A 58 -31.91 9.95 -1.03
C ARG A 58 -30.94 11.13 -0.89
N PHE A 59 -31.09 11.95 0.15
CA PHE A 59 -30.13 13.00 0.49
C PHE A 59 -28.81 12.44 1.02
N LEU A 60 -28.87 11.47 1.92
CA LEU A 60 -27.68 10.96 2.61
C LEU A 60 -26.73 10.20 1.68
N GLN A 61 -27.24 9.46 0.70
CA GLN A 61 -26.42 8.62 -0.17
C GLN A 61 -25.30 9.34 -0.93
N PRO A 62 -25.57 10.39 -1.73
CA PRO A 62 -24.51 11.10 -2.45
C PRO A 62 -23.52 11.77 -1.48
N VAL A 63 -24.02 12.27 -0.34
CA VAL A 63 -23.17 12.86 0.71
C VAL A 63 -22.21 11.82 1.28
N SER A 64 -22.70 10.63 1.66
CA SER A 64 -21.85 9.54 2.14
C SER A 64 -20.89 9.02 1.07
N ALA A 65 -21.30 8.97 -0.20
CA ALA A 65 -20.44 8.57 -1.32
C ALA A 65 -19.27 9.56 -1.49
N SER A 66 -19.55 10.86 -1.42
CA SER A 66 -18.56 11.93 -1.61
C SER A 66 -17.45 11.94 -0.55
N LEU A 67 -17.70 11.35 0.63
CA LEU A 67 -16.71 11.25 1.71
C LEU A 67 -15.66 10.16 1.45
N LEU A 68 -15.97 9.15 0.64
CA LEU A 68 -15.10 7.99 0.44
C LEU A 68 -13.79 8.32 -0.31
N PRO A 69 -13.80 8.99 -1.49
CA PRO A 69 -12.57 9.25 -2.22
C PRO A 69 -11.57 10.15 -1.44
N PRO A 70 -12.00 11.26 -0.79
CA PRO A 70 -11.12 12.03 0.09
C PRO A 70 -10.60 11.23 1.28
N ALA A 71 -11.43 10.41 1.93
CA ALA A 71 -11.00 9.61 3.08
C ALA A 71 -9.97 8.55 2.68
N ALA A 72 -10.19 7.85 1.56
CA ALA A 72 -9.21 6.93 0.98
C ALA A 72 -7.89 7.65 0.70
N TRP A 73 -7.96 8.82 0.06
CA TRP A 73 -6.77 9.61 -0.23
C TRP A 73 -6.01 9.99 1.03
N LEU A 74 -6.68 10.51 2.07
CA LEU A 74 -6.02 10.90 3.31
C LEU A 74 -5.40 9.70 4.03
N CYS A 75 -6.10 8.56 4.03
CA CYS A 75 -5.61 7.30 4.61
C CYS A 75 -4.33 6.81 3.91
N PHE A 76 -4.36 6.71 2.58
CA PHE A 76 -3.29 6.08 1.80
C PHE A 76 -2.17 7.05 1.39
N SER A 77 -2.45 8.35 1.28
CA SER A 77 -1.40 9.37 1.06
C SER A 77 -0.58 9.68 2.30
N GLY A 78 -1.13 9.41 3.50
CA GLY A 78 -0.38 9.47 4.76
C GLY A 78 0.80 8.51 4.78
N LEU A 79 0.74 7.37 4.08
CA LEU A 79 1.86 6.43 3.95
C LEU A 79 3.06 7.01 3.16
N ALA A 80 2.84 8.06 2.36
CA ALA A 80 3.91 8.73 1.61
C ALA A 80 4.61 9.84 2.42
N LEU A 81 4.03 10.27 3.56
CA LEU A 81 4.49 11.41 4.35
C LEU A 81 4.81 10.97 5.78
N GLU A 82 5.91 11.45 6.34
CA GLU A 82 6.26 11.10 7.73
C GLU A 82 5.43 11.84 8.79
N THR A 83 4.90 12.99 8.41
CA THR A 83 4.03 13.81 9.25
C THR A 83 2.72 14.03 8.49
N PRO A 84 1.56 13.75 9.11
CA PRO A 84 0.27 14.10 8.51
C PRO A 84 0.25 15.57 8.12
N ARG A 85 -0.29 15.90 6.95
CA ARG A 85 -0.46 17.33 6.58
C ARG A 85 -1.39 17.99 7.59
N PRO A 86 -1.12 19.24 8.02
CA PRO A 86 -2.03 19.94 8.93
C PRO A 86 -3.42 20.06 8.29
N LEU A 87 -4.47 19.89 9.10
CA LEU A 87 -5.88 19.87 8.67
C LEU A 87 -6.24 21.10 7.81
N ARG A 88 -5.67 22.26 8.14
CA ARG A 88 -5.84 23.52 7.40
C ARG A 88 -5.42 23.42 5.93
N ARG A 89 -4.45 22.59 5.55
CA ARG A 89 -4.01 22.43 4.15
C ARG A 89 -4.80 21.38 3.39
N GLN A 90 -5.71 20.68 4.05
CA GLN A 90 -6.56 19.63 3.48
C GLN A 90 -7.95 20.15 3.06
N TRP A 91 -8.25 21.43 3.33
CA TRP A 91 -9.53 22.07 2.99
C TRP A 91 -10.00 21.90 1.53
N PRO A 92 -9.13 21.80 0.49
CA PRO A 92 -9.61 21.62 -0.88
C PRO A 92 -10.36 20.30 -1.07
N HIS A 93 -10.10 19.29 -0.24
CA HIS A 93 -10.80 18.01 -0.28
C HIS A 93 -12.23 18.10 0.30
N ALA A 94 -12.55 19.15 1.07
CA ALA A 94 -13.87 19.40 1.61
C ALA A 94 -14.80 20.11 0.59
N VAL A 95 -14.24 20.87 -0.35
CA VAL A 95 -15.00 21.61 -1.37
C VAL A 95 -15.98 20.71 -2.14
N PRO A 96 -15.58 19.59 -2.75
CA PRO A 96 -16.51 18.76 -3.49
C PRO A 96 -17.60 18.13 -2.61
N VAL A 97 -17.29 17.83 -1.34
CA VAL A 97 -18.27 17.32 -0.36
C VAL A 97 -19.34 18.39 -0.06
N VAL A 98 -18.92 19.64 0.16
CA VAL A 98 -19.84 20.76 0.39
C VAL A 98 -20.72 21.03 -0.84
N VAL A 99 -20.15 20.96 -2.04
CA VAL A 99 -20.91 21.06 -3.30
C VAL A 99 -21.97 19.96 -3.38
N ILE A 100 -21.60 18.71 -3.09
CA ILE A 100 -22.55 17.59 -3.09
C ILE A 100 -23.65 17.78 -2.04
N ILE A 101 -23.34 18.26 -0.83
CA ILE A 101 -24.36 18.57 0.19
C ILE A 101 -25.36 19.61 -0.33
N GLY A 102 -24.87 20.69 -0.96
CA GLY A 102 -25.72 21.73 -1.54
C GLY A 102 -26.60 21.21 -2.66
N LEU A 103 -26.05 20.44 -3.60
CA LEU A 103 -26.80 19.85 -4.71
C LEU A 103 -27.83 18.81 -4.22
N SER A 104 -27.48 18.04 -3.18
CA SER A 104 -28.34 16.99 -2.61
C SER A 104 -29.59 17.57 -1.94
N ALA A 105 -29.52 18.80 -1.41
CA ALA A 105 -30.69 19.49 -0.86
C ALA A 105 -31.76 19.81 -1.93
N SER A 106 -31.38 19.81 -3.21
CA SER A 106 -32.27 20.03 -4.37
C SER A 106 -32.24 18.83 -5.34
N TRP A 107 -32.15 17.62 -4.79
CA TRP A 107 -31.95 16.35 -5.51
C TRP A 107 -32.78 16.20 -6.80
N GLN A 108 -34.05 16.61 -6.77
CA GLN A 108 -35.01 16.42 -7.86
C GLN A 108 -34.67 17.20 -9.15
N ALA A 109 -33.89 18.28 -9.04
CA ALA A 109 -33.45 19.08 -10.18
C ALA A 109 -32.00 18.79 -10.60
N TRP A 110 -31.19 18.12 -9.76
CA TRP A 110 -29.74 18.03 -9.91
C TRP A 110 -29.18 16.61 -9.89
N GLN A 111 -30.00 15.58 -10.09
CA GLN A 111 -29.57 14.19 -10.06
C GLN A 111 -28.40 13.89 -11.02
N SER A 112 -28.50 14.29 -12.30
CA SER A 112 -27.43 14.06 -13.30
C SER A 112 -26.11 14.78 -12.99
N PRO A 113 -26.10 16.07 -12.59
CA PRO A 113 -24.89 16.75 -12.13
C PRO A 113 -24.22 16.13 -10.89
N ILE A 114 -25.00 15.62 -9.94
CA ILE A 114 -24.47 14.94 -8.74
C ILE A 114 -23.68 13.70 -9.16
N ASP A 115 -24.25 12.87 -10.04
CA ASP A 115 -23.62 11.63 -10.51
C ASP A 115 -22.30 11.93 -11.25
N LEU A 116 -22.25 12.99 -12.06
CA LEU A 116 -21.03 13.40 -12.76
C LEU A 116 -19.93 13.89 -11.80
N VAL A 117 -20.30 14.69 -10.79
CA VAL A 117 -19.35 15.19 -9.78
C VAL A 117 -18.81 14.02 -8.95
N LEU A 118 -19.68 13.09 -8.54
CA LEU A 118 -19.25 11.88 -7.84
C LEU A 118 -18.30 11.04 -8.71
N ALA A 119 -18.65 10.76 -9.96
CA ALA A 119 -17.78 10.02 -10.88
C ALA A 119 -16.40 10.69 -11.01
N ALA A 120 -16.36 12.01 -11.20
CA ALA A 120 -15.11 12.77 -11.28
C ALA A 120 -14.27 12.66 -9.99
N MET A 121 -14.90 12.65 -8.81
CA MET A 121 -14.19 12.40 -7.55
C MET A 121 -13.60 10.99 -7.51
N PHE A 122 -14.41 9.97 -7.74
CA PHE A 122 -13.97 8.57 -7.66
C PHE A 122 -12.82 8.29 -8.63
N TYR A 123 -12.94 8.72 -9.89
CA TYR A 123 -11.86 8.60 -10.88
C TYR A 123 -10.64 9.45 -10.52
N GLY A 124 -10.84 10.71 -10.13
CA GLY A 124 -9.73 11.63 -9.82
C GLY A 124 -8.85 11.12 -8.68
N TYR A 125 -9.45 10.72 -7.55
CA TYR A 125 -8.71 10.15 -6.42
C TYR A 125 -8.19 8.74 -6.72
N GLY A 126 -8.98 7.91 -7.40
CA GLY A 126 -8.58 6.57 -7.80
C GLY A 126 -7.32 6.57 -8.68
N PHE A 127 -7.31 7.40 -9.73
CA PHE A 127 -6.16 7.57 -10.62
C PHE A 127 -4.97 8.19 -9.89
N ALA A 128 -5.20 9.14 -8.98
CA ALA A 128 -4.13 9.74 -8.20
C ALA A 128 -3.46 8.74 -7.24
N LEU A 129 -4.21 7.77 -6.67
CA LEU A 129 -3.66 6.68 -5.87
C LEU A 129 -2.91 5.67 -6.75
N LEU A 130 -3.45 5.27 -7.91
CA LEU A 130 -2.75 4.40 -8.85
C LEU A 130 -1.44 5.01 -9.34
N ARG A 131 -1.44 6.30 -9.68
CA ARG A 131 -0.23 7.03 -10.09
C ARG A 131 0.84 7.02 -9.00
N ARG A 132 0.45 7.05 -7.72
CA ARG A 132 1.39 6.88 -6.60
C ARG A 132 1.92 5.47 -6.51
N ALA A 133 1.07 4.47 -6.66
CA ALA A 133 1.49 3.07 -6.63
C ALA A 133 2.44 2.73 -7.78
N TRP A 134 2.23 3.30 -8.98
CA TRP A 134 3.15 3.16 -10.12
C TRP A 134 4.54 3.76 -9.87
N GLY A 135 4.67 4.71 -8.96
CA GLY A 135 5.97 5.23 -8.52
C GLY A 135 6.81 4.23 -7.71
N GLY A 136 6.24 3.06 -7.38
CA GLY A 136 6.94 1.99 -6.68
C GLY A 136 7.17 2.25 -5.18
N PRO A 137 7.94 1.36 -4.52
CA PRO A 137 8.14 1.38 -3.07
C PRO A 137 8.74 2.69 -2.54
N ASP A 138 9.65 3.29 -3.31
CA ASP A 138 10.37 4.50 -2.91
C ASP A 138 9.50 5.77 -3.01
N ALA A 139 8.45 5.76 -3.83
CA ALA A 139 7.47 6.86 -3.88
C ALA A 139 6.65 6.97 -2.58
N LEU A 140 6.61 5.91 -1.77
CA LEU A 140 6.00 5.87 -0.45
C LEU A 140 7.07 6.04 0.65
N GLY A 141 7.85 7.11 0.59
CA GLY A 141 9.00 7.29 1.48
C GLY A 141 8.71 7.39 2.99
N GLY A 142 7.42 7.52 3.37
CA GLY A 142 6.95 7.44 4.76
C GLY A 142 6.65 6.01 5.23
N ALA A 143 6.56 5.04 4.32
CA ALA A 143 6.38 3.63 4.66
C ALA A 143 7.69 3.03 5.19
N ARG A 144 7.58 2.09 6.12
CA ARG A 144 8.73 1.30 6.59
C ARG A 144 9.33 0.56 5.41
N LEU A 145 10.66 0.60 5.26
CA LEU A 145 11.33 -0.04 4.14
C LEU A 145 10.97 -1.54 4.04
N GLY A 146 10.87 -2.23 5.19
CA GLY A 146 10.51 -3.66 5.22
C GLY A 146 9.07 -4.00 4.82
N SER A 147 8.16 -3.02 4.65
CA SER A 147 6.77 -3.25 4.24
C SER A 147 6.34 -2.39 3.05
N ALA A 148 7.26 -1.69 2.40
CA ALA A 148 6.98 -0.75 1.32
C ALA A 148 6.23 -1.41 0.14
N ASP A 149 6.61 -2.62 -0.28
CA ASP A 149 5.90 -3.35 -1.36
C ASP A 149 4.44 -3.67 -1.01
N LYS A 150 4.18 -4.03 0.24
CA LYS A 150 2.81 -4.28 0.73
C LYS A 150 2.00 -2.99 0.74
N ALA A 151 2.63 -1.87 1.13
CA ALA A 151 2.01 -0.56 1.10
C ALA A 151 1.66 -0.13 -0.34
N VAL A 152 2.55 -0.34 -1.32
CA VAL A 152 2.28 -0.07 -2.75
C VAL A 152 1.07 -0.86 -3.23
N ARG A 153 1.02 -2.17 -2.94
CA ARG A 153 -0.12 -3.02 -3.34
C ARG A 153 -1.43 -2.57 -2.69
N ALA A 154 -1.40 -2.16 -1.42
CA ALA A 154 -2.57 -1.65 -0.73
C ALA A 154 -3.07 -0.33 -1.33
N VAL A 155 -2.16 0.59 -1.68
CA VAL A 155 -2.47 1.86 -2.35
C VAL A 155 -3.05 1.60 -3.75
N ALA A 156 -2.46 0.67 -4.50
CA ALA A 156 -2.94 0.28 -5.83
C ALA A 156 -4.36 -0.31 -5.76
N LEU A 157 -4.58 -1.22 -4.81
CA LEU A 157 -5.87 -1.84 -4.57
C LEU A 157 -6.94 -0.79 -4.21
N ALA A 158 -6.63 0.13 -3.30
CA ALA A 158 -7.53 1.21 -2.93
C ALA A 158 -7.89 2.11 -4.13
N GLY A 159 -6.91 2.46 -4.96
CA GLY A 159 -7.13 3.22 -6.19
C GLY A 159 -8.02 2.47 -7.19
N ALA A 160 -7.75 1.19 -7.42
CA ALA A 160 -8.54 0.33 -8.30
C ALA A 160 -9.99 0.17 -7.80
N THR A 161 -10.19 -0.01 -6.50
CA THR A 161 -11.53 -0.08 -5.89
C THR A 161 -12.32 1.21 -6.10
N LEU A 162 -11.70 2.38 -5.91
CA LEU A 162 -12.39 3.66 -6.19
C LEU A 162 -12.82 3.79 -7.65
N ILE A 163 -11.94 3.42 -8.59
CA ILE A 163 -12.27 3.45 -10.02
C ILE A 163 -13.41 2.49 -10.33
N ALA A 164 -13.37 1.27 -9.80
CA ALA A 164 -14.44 0.29 -9.97
C ALA A 164 -15.78 0.80 -9.40
N SER A 165 -15.77 1.39 -8.20
CA SER A 165 -16.96 2.01 -7.61
C SER A 165 -17.51 3.15 -8.47
N GLY A 166 -16.65 4.06 -8.94
CA GLY A 166 -17.07 5.15 -9.83
C GLY A 166 -17.65 4.66 -11.16
N SER A 167 -17.11 3.58 -11.73
CA SER A 167 -17.66 2.95 -12.94
C SER A 167 -19.03 2.32 -12.71
N VAL A 168 -19.27 1.72 -11.55
CA VAL A 168 -20.57 1.15 -11.18
C VAL A 168 -21.61 2.26 -11.00
N ASP A 169 -21.26 3.33 -10.28
CA ASP A 169 -22.14 4.48 -10.09
C ASP A 169 -22.50 5.15 -11.43
N LEU A 170 -21.50 5.29 -12.32
CA LEU A 170 -21.72 5.82 -13.67
C LEU A 170 -22.62 4.89 -14.51
N ALA A 171 -22.43 3.57 -14.45
CA ALA A 171 -23.28 2.61 -15.16
C ALA A 171 -24.73 2.68 -14.67
N VAL A 172 -24.94 2.80 -13.36
CA VAL A 172 -26.28 3.00 -12.78
C VAL A 172 -26.89 4.32 -13.25
N ALA A 173 -26.13 5.41 -13.25
CA ALA A 173 -26.61 6.72 -13.73
C ALA A 173 -27.01 6.68 -15.21
N VAL A 174 -26.22 6.00 -16.05
CA VAL A 174 -26.52 5.81 -17.48
C VAL A 174 -27.77 4.96 -17.67
N ASP A 175 -27.95 3.89 -16.89
CA ASP A 175 -29.16 3.03 -16.95
C ASP A 175 -30.43 3.79 -16.52
N PHE A 176 -30.35 4.65 -15.50
CA PHE A 176 -31.45 5.55 -15.17
C PHE A 176 -31.78 6.55 -16.30
N GLY A 177 -30.75 7.02 -17.02
CA GLY A 177 -30.92 7.97 -18.14
C GLY A 177 -31.48 7.34 -19.42
N LEU A 178 -31.08 6.10 -19.75
CA LEU A 178 -31.43 5.44 -21.01
C LEU A 178 -32.56 4.41 -20.87
N SER A 179 -32.63 3.72 -19.74
CA SER A 179 -33.49 2.55 -19.50
C SER A 179 -34.38 2.70 -18.26
N GLN A 180 -34.51 3.92 -17.73
CA GLN A 180 -35.31 4.24 -16.54
C GLN A 180 -34.95 3.39 -15.29
N GLY A 181 -33.74 2.84 -15.22
CA GLY A 181 -33.28 2.07 -14.06
C GLY A 181 -33.62 0.57 -14.10
N GLU A 182 -34.04 0.03 -15.25
CA GLU A 182 -34.42 -1.39 -15.40
C GLU A 182 -33.30 -2.35 -14.96
N HIS A 183 -32.03 -2.02 -15.23
CA HIS A 183 -30.89 -2.87 -14.90
C HIS A 183 -30.11 -2.41 -13.67
N ALA A 184 -30.45 -1.28 -13.06
CA ALA A 184 -29.72 -0.71 -11.94
C ALA A 184 -29.52 -1.71 -10.77
N ALA A 185 -30.55 -2.49 -10.45
CA ALA A 185 -30.48 -3.48 -9.38
C ALA A 185 -29.48 -4.63 -9.70
N SER A 186 -29.43 -5.10 -10.95
CA SER A 186 -28.53 -6.18 -11.36
C SER A 186 -27.08 -5.71 -11.46
N ILE A 187 -26.85 -4.48 -11.93
CA ILE A 187 -25.54 -3.81 -11.94
C ILE A 187 -24.98 -3.72 -10.51
N VAL A 188 -25.79 -3.23 -9.57
CA VAL A 188 -25.41 -3.11 -8.14
C VAL A 188 -25.16 -4.47 -7.50
N ALA A 189 -25.97 -5.49 -7.82
CA ALA A 189 -25.77 -6.84 -7.31
C ALA A 189 -24.44 -7.44 -7.79
N PHE A 190 -24.13 -7.30 -9.09
CA PHE A 190 -22.87 -7.77 -9.66
C PHE A 190 -21.64 -7.07 -9.05
N ALA A 191 -21.72 -5.75 -8.89
CA ALA A 191 -20.67 -4.95 -8.23
C ALA A 191 -20.41 -5.39 -6.78
N ASN A 192 -21.47 -5.69 -6.02
CA ASN A 192 -21.34 -6.17 -4.65
C ASN A 192 -20.74 -7.57 -4.57
N LEU A 193 -21.04 -8.47 -5.51
CA LEU A 193 -20.41 -9.79 -5.60
C LEU A 193 -18.89 -9.68 -5.87
N LEU A 194 -18.49 -8.80 -6.79
CA LEU A 194 -17.07 -8.51 -7.04
C LEU A 194 -16.39 -7.93 -5.79
N THR A 195 -17.07 -7.01 -5.09
CA THR A 195 -16.57 -6.41 -3.85
C THR A 195 -16.41 -7.45 -2.74
N LEU A 196 -17.36 -8.38 -2.60
CA LEU A 196 -17.27 -9.51 -1.68
C LEU A 196 -16.10 -10.43 -2.05
N GLY A 197 -15.90 -10.73 -3.32
CA GLY A 197 -14.74 -11.49 -3.80
C GLY A 197 -13.42 -10.81 -3.47
N LEU A 198 -13.33 -9.49 -3.67
CA LEU A 198 -12.15 -8.71 -3.34
C LEU A 198 -11.92 -8.61 -1.83
N ALA A 199 -12.97 -8.43 -1.04
CA ALA A 199 -12.90 -8.42 0.41
C ALA A 199 -12.48 -9.79 0.95
N ALA A 200 -13.02 -10.89 0.40
CA ALA A 200 -12.60 -12.25 0.74
C ALA A 200 -11.15 -12.51 0.34
N TYR A 201 -10.71 -12.05 -0.84
CA TYR A 201 -9.31 -12.11 -1.24
C TYR A 201 -8.42 -11.30 -0.30
N ALA A 202 -8.78 -10.06 0.02
CA ALA A 202 -8.05 -9.22 0.96
C ALA A 202 -7.98 -9.86 2.35
N VAL A 203 -9.07 -10.46 2.84
CA VAL A 203 -9.12 -11.19 4.12
C VAL A 203 -8.29 -12.46 4.08
N THR A 204 -8.27 -13.21 2.97
CA THR A 204 -7.43 -14.41 2.84
C THR A 204 -5.95 -14.05 2.74
N VAL A 205 -5.58 -12.97 2.04
CA VAL A 205 -4.21 -12.45 1.99
C VAL A 205 -3.78 -11.87 3.34
N ALA A 206 -4.65 -11.12 4.02
CA ALA A 206 -4.41 -10.63 5.37
C ALA A 206 -4.36 -11.78 6.40
N GLY A 207 -5.13 -12.85 6.17
CA GLY A 207 -5.15 -14.08 6.96
C GLY A 207 -3.88 -14.91 6.78
N ARG A 208 -3.38 -15.03 5.54
CA ARG A 208 -2.08 -15.63 5.19
C ARG A 208 -0.88 -14.80 5.67
N SER A 209 -1.12 -13.57 6.12
CA SER A 209 -0.11 -12.78 6.84
C SER A 209 0.06 -13.21 8.31
N ARG A 210 -0.72 -14.19 8.78
CA ARG A 210 -0.44 -15.00 9.98
C ARG A 210 0.21 -16.33 9.55
N PRO A 211 1.21 -16.84 10.28
CA PRO A 211 2.18 -17.77 9.72
C PRO A 211 1.55 -19.11 9.38
N ALA A 212 1.47 -19.42 8.07
CA ALA A 212 1.24 -20.76 7.56
C ALA A 212 2.50 -21.19 6.76
N THR A 213 3.18 -22.17 7.34
CA THR A 213 4.20 -23.10 6.83
C THR A 213 4.61 -23.00 5.34
N GLN A 214 5.88 -22.62 5.16
CA GLN A 214 6.96 -23.14 4.28
C GLN A 214 6.70 -23.63 2.83
N ARG A 215 5.47 -23.79 2.33
CA ARG A 215 5.18 -24.40 1.01
C ARG A 215 5.01 -23.43 -0.16
N GLU A 216 5.06 -22.11 0.08
CA GLU A 216 4.98 -21.10 -1.00
C GLU A 216 6.36 -20.56 -1.42
N ALA A 217 7.44 -21.09 -0.84
CA ALA A 217 8.81 -20.64 -1.15
C ALA A 217 9.35 -21.13 -2.50
N ASP A 218 8.61 -22.00 -3.19
CA ASP A 218 9.06 -22.62 -4.45
C ASP A 218 8.39 -22.01 -5.69
N ALA A 219 7.50 -21.00 -5.54
CA ALA A 219 6.68 -20.49 -6.65
C ALA A 219 6.77 -18.98 -6.92
N ALA A 220 7.77 -18.26 -6.40
CA ALA A 220 7.92 -16.83 -6.65
C ALA A 220 9.38 -16.43 -6.92
N VAL A 221 9.90 -16.90 -8.05
CA VAL A 221 11.09 -16.34 -8.71
C VAL A 221 10.67 -16.00 -10.15
N GLU A 222 9.90 -14.93 -10.29
CA GLU A 222 9.50 -14.24 -11.54
C GLU A 222 8.57 -13.10 -11.08
N THR A 223 8.72 -11.82 -11.38
CA THR A 223 9.40 -11.09 -12.44
C THR A 223 9.65 -9.67 -11.89
N GLN A 224 10.87 -9.16 -11.95
CA GLN A 224 11.12 -7.73 -11.72
C GLN A 224 11.09 -7.02 -13.07
N ASP A 225 10.10 -6.15 -13.27
CA ASP A 225 10.08 -5.17 -14.35
C ASP A 225 11.26 -4.22 -14.18
N ALA A 226 12.26 -4.38 -15.04
CA ALA A 226 13.37 -3.46 -15.19
C ALA A 226 12.93 -2.24 -16.03
N PRO A 227 13.17 -0.99 -15.59
CA PRO A 227 13.03 0.17 -16.45
C PRO A 227 14.00 0.12 -17.65
N ARG A 228 13.54 0.65 -18.78
CA ARG A 228 14.25 0.72 -20.08
C ARG A 228 15.67 1.27 -19.92
N ALA A 229 16.60 0.70 -20.70
CA ALA A 229 18.05 0.88 -20.60
C ALA A 229 18.59 2.31 -20.86
N GLU A 230 17.76 3.27 -21.29
CA GLU A 230 18.20 4.62 -21.67
C GLU A 230 18.40 5.61 -20.50
N GLU A 231 17.90 5.34 -19.29
CA GLU A 231 18.04 6.24 -18.13
C GLU A 231 19.23 5.94 -17.19
N ARG A 232 20.07 4.93 -17.50
CA ARG A 232 21.13 4.41 -16.58
C ARG A 232 22.50 5.07 -16.72
N ARG A 233 22.60 6.37 -16.97
CA ARG A 233 23.89 7.06 -16.82
C ARG A 233 24.01 7.57 -15.38
N PRO A 234 25.01 7.13 -14.60
CA PRO A 234 25.27 7.69 -13.27
C PRO A 234 25.48 9.20 -13.39
N GLU A 235 24.80 9.98 -12.55
CA GLU A 235 25.06 11.42 -12.51
C GLU A 235 26.26 11.74 -11.60
N PRO A 236 26.99 12.84 -11.87
CA PRO A 236 28.02 13.34 -10.97
C PRO A 236 27.45 13.49 -9.54
N GLY A 237 28.03 12.75 -8.59
CA GLY A 237 27.62 12.75 -7.18
C GLY A 237 26.64 11.65 -6.76
N ASP A 238 26.21 10.75 -7.65
CA ASP A 238 25.45 9.55 -7.23
C ASP A 238 26.33 8.61 -6.37
N ALA A 239 27.63 8.51 -6.68
CA ALA A 239 28.60 7.76 -5.89
C ALA A 239 28.79 8.34 -4.47
N ASP A 240 28.83 9.67 -4.34
CA ASP A 240 28.91 10.35 -3.03
C ASP A 240 27.68 10.04 -2.17
N VAL A 241 26.49 10.04 -2.78
CA VAL A 241 25.24 9.69 -2.10
C VAL A 241 25.28 8.24 -1.60
N LEU A 242 25.76 7.30 -2.41
CA LEU A 242 25.93 5.91 -1.98
C LEU A 242 26.97 5.77 -0.86
N GLY A 243 28.08 6.49 -0.92
CA GLY A 243 29.10 6.50 0.13
C GLY A 243 28.55 6.99 1.47
N ILE A 244 27.74 8.07 1.47
CA ILE A 244 27.04 8.55 2.68
C ILE A 244 26.11 7.46 3.23
N ILE A 245 25.35 6.79 2.37
CA ILE A 245 24.43 5.72 2.79
C ILE A 245 25.20 4.52 3.35
N ASP A 246 26.29 4.09 2.70
CA ASP A 246 27.13 2.99 3.18
C ASP A 246 27.68 3.27 4.58
N GLY A 247 28.23 4.47 4.80
CA GLY A 247 28.74 4.90 6.10
C GLY A 247 27.64 4.88 7.17
N LEU A 248 26.45 5.41 6.84
CA LEU A 248 25.28 5.35 7.72
C LEU A 248 24.84 3.92 8.05
N MET A 249 24.92 2.99 7.10
CA MET A 249 24.57 1.59 7.33
C MET A 249 25.63 0.87 8.17
N ARG A 250 26.92 1.05 7.88
CA ARG A 250 28.02 0.33 8.53
C ARG A 250 28.35 0.88 9.91
N GLU A 251 28.54 2.19 10.02
CA GLU A 251 29.02 2.83 11.26
C GLU A 251 27.89 2.95 12.29
N ARG A 252 26.72 3.41 11.85
CA ARG A 252 25.57 3.65 12.74
C ARG A 252 24.60 2.48 12.82
N ARG A 253 24.86 1.38 12.09
CA ARG A 253 24.01 0.18 12.02
C ARG A 253 22.54 0.50 11.80
N LEU A 254 22.26 1.50 10.96
CA LEU A 254 20.91 2.02 10.75
C LEU A 254 19.93 0.98 10.21
N PHE A 255 20.44 -0.03 9.50
CA PHE A 255 19.65 -1.16 9.02
C PHE A 255 18.95 -1.93 10.16
N ARG A 256 19.46 -1.88 11.39
CA ARG A 256 18.83 -2.55 12.56
C ARG A 256 17.54 -1.86 13.04
N ASP A 257 17.31 -0.60 12.66
CA ASP A 257 16.09 0.13 13.01
C ASP A 257 14.89 -0.48 12.23
N PRO A 258 13.94 -1.16 12.89
CA PRO A 258 12.82 -1.80 12.21
C PRO A 258 11.81 -0.78 11.65
N ASP A 259 11.85 0.46 12.12
CA ASP A 259 11.01 1.57 11.70
C ASP A 259 11.73 2.51 10.71
N LEU A 260 12.87 2.09 10.16
CA LEU A 260 13.57 2.85 9.14
C LEU A 260 12.70 3.05 7.91
N THR A 261 12.54 4.31 7.50
CA THR A 261 11.85 4.74 6.29
C THR A 261 12.83 5.46 5.38
N LEU A 262 12.52 5.57 4.09
CA LEU A 262 13.36 6.32 3.15
C LEU A 262 13.51 7.79 3.58
N ASN A 263 12.44 8.40 4.09
CA ASN A 263 12.48 9.78 4.54
C ASN A 263 13.32 9.95 5.84
N ARG A 264 13.34 8.96 6.74
CA ARG A 264 14.26 8.94 7.91
C ARG A 264 15.70 8.82 7.47
N LEU A 265 15.98 7.95 6.49
CA LEU A 265 17.30 7.79 5.90
C LEU A 265 17.76 9.11 5.26
N ALA A 266 16.89 9.75 4.46
CA ALA A 266 17.15 11.05 3.83
C ALA A 266 17.55 12.13 4.82
N ARG A 267 16.80 12.26 5.93
CA ARG A 267 17.15 13.21 6.99
C ARG A 267 18.48 12.92 7.66
N ARG A 268 18.76 11.64 7.97
CA ARG A 268 20.02 11.24 8.59
C ARG A 268 21.22 11.42 7.64
N ALA A 269 20.99 11.27 6.34
CA ALA A 269 22.00 11.48 5.30
C ALA A 269 22.19 12.95 4.91
N GLY A 270 21.23 13.83 5.22
CA GLY A 270 21.21 15.20 4.69
C GLY A 270 20.96 15.27 3.18
N VAL A 271 20.44 14.19 2.59
CA VAL A 271 20.21 14.05 1.14
C VAL A 271 18.71 13.83 0.89
N PRO A 272 18.09 14.51 -0.11
CA PRO A 272 16.68 14.30 -0.42
C PRO A 272 16.34 12.84 -0.78
N SER A 273 15.22 12.31 -0.27
CA SER A 273 14.74 10.94 -0.53
C SER A 273 14.74 10.55 -2.01
N ARG A 274 14.32 11.49 -2.88
CA ARG A 274 14.28 11.28 -4.32
C ARG A 274 15.68 11.11 -4.93
N ARG A 275 16.68 11.83 -4.42
CA ARG A 275 18.08 11.72 -4.88
C ARG A 275 18.69 10.40 -4.41
N ILE A 276 18.37 9.94 -3.20
CA ILE A 276 18.77 8.62 -2.69
C ILE A 276 18.20 7.50 -3.56
N SER A 277 16.88 7.50 -3.78
CA SER A 277 16.21 6.49 -4.62
C SER A 277 16.74 6.51 -6.06
N ALA A 278 16.91 7.70 -6.66
CA ALA A 278 17.46 7.84 -8.00
C ALA A 278 18.90 7.31 -8.12
N ALA A 279 19.79 7.67 -7.18
CA ALA A 279 21.17 7.19 -7.18
C ALA A 279 21.26 5.66 -7.05
N ILE A 280 20.51 5.08 -6.10
CA ILE A 280 20.45 3.62 -5.91
C ILE A 280 19.87 2.92 -7.15
N ASN A 281 18.80 3.47 -7.74
CA ASN A 281 18.19 2.88 -8.92
C ASN A 281 19.09 2.96 -10.16
N ARG A 282 19.75 4.10 -10.39
CA ARG A 282 20.65 4.31 -11.53
C ARG A 282 21.88 3.41 -11.48
N ILE A 283 22.50 3.28 -10.30
CA ILE A 283 23.75 2.51 -10.15
C ILE A 283 23.48 1.01 -9.98
N HIS A 284 22.48 0.62 -9.20
CA HIS A 284 22.26 -0.79 -8.86
C HIS A 284 21.03 -1.42 -9.51
N GLY A 285 20.15 -0.63 -10.15
CA GLY A 285 18.89 -1.13 -10.69
C GLY A 285 17.92 -1.64 -9.62
N ARG A 286 18.10 -1.24 -8.36
CA ARG A 286 17.37 -1.73 -7.18
C ARG A 286 16.59 -0.60 -6.52
N ASN A 287 15.67 -0.95 -5.61
CA ASN A 287 15.02 0.03 -4.73
C ASN A 287 15.74 0.14 -3.38
N VAL A 288 15.45 1.18 -2.61
CA VAL A 288 16.17 1.45 -1.34
C VAL A 288 15.91 0.36 -0.29
N SER A 289 14.73 -0.26 -0.29
CA SER A 289 14.43 -1.35 0.65
C SER A 289 15.28 -2.58 0.39
N GLN A 290 15.47 -2.97 -0.87
CA GLN A 290 16.32 -4.09 -1.26
C GLN A 290 17.76 -3.90 -0.79
N VAL A 291 18.30 -2.69 -0.99
CA VAL A 291 19.62 -2.29 -0.51
C VAL A 291 19.72 -2.44 1.01
N VAL A 292 18.78 -1.86 1.78
CA VAL A 292 18.82 -1.96 3.24
C VAL A 292 18.69 -3.41 3.71
N ASN A 293 17.82 -4.19 3.07
CA ASN A 293 17.66 -5.60 3.42
C ASN A 293 18.93 -6.41 3.12
N GLU A 294 19.75 -6.05 2.13
CA GLU A 294 21.04 -6.70 1.88
C GLU A 294 22.01 -6.53 3.05
N TYR A 295 22.07 -5.34 3.68
CA TYR A 295 22.81 -5.16 4.94
C TYR A 295 22.23 -5.99 6.08
N ARG A 296 20.90 -6.03 6.22
CA ARG A 296 20.24 -6.83 7.26
C ARG A 296 20.53 -8.33 7.08
N ILE A 297 20.51 -8.82 5.85
CA ILE A 297 20.81 -10.23 5.55
C ILE A 297 22.30 -10.52 5.73
N ALA A 298 23.20 -9.60 5.38
CA ALA A 298 24.63 -9.76 5.62
C ALA A 298 24.92 -9.94 7.13
N GLU A 299 24.31 -9.11 7.98
CA GLU A 299 24.43 -9.26 9.43
C GLU A 299 23.76 -10.55 9.93
N ALA A 300 22.60 -10.92 9.39
CA ALA A 300 21.93 -12.17 9.75
C ALA A 300 22.77 -13.39 9.40
N ARG A 301 23.44 -13.40 8.24
CA ARG A 301 24.37 -14.46 7.83
C ARG A 301 25.54 -14.58 8.82
N ARG A 302 26.11 -13.44 9.23
CA ARG A 302 27.18 -13.40 10.23
C ARG A 302 26.72 -14.01 11.55
N LEU A 303 25.58 -13.57 12.08
CA LEU A 303 25.01 -14.09 13.33
C LEU A 303 24.63 -15.58 13.23
N LEU A 304 24.12 -16.03 12.08
CA LEU A 304 23.79 -17.44 11.84
C LEU A 304 25.03 -18.35 11.80
N ALA A 305 26.18 -17.82 11.41
CA ALA A 305 27.44 -18.56 11.34
C ALA A 305 28.23 -18.52 12.66
N GLU A 306 28.16 -17.41 13.39
CA GLU A 306 28.95 -17.19 14.61
C GLU A 306 28.22 -17.58 15.91
N THR A 307 26.90 -17.72 15.89
CA THR A 307 26.09 -17.91 17.12
C THR A 307 25.11 -19.06 17.00
N GLU A 308 24.72 -19.63 18.14
CA GLU A 308 23.63 -20.62 18.25
C GLU A 308 22.26 -19.99 18.56
N GLU A 309 22.11 -18.68 18.36
CA GLU A 309 20.87 -17.99 18.67
C GLU A 309 19.70 -18.44 17.77
N PRO A 310 18.46 -18.48 18.30
CA PRO A 310 17.30 -18.80 17.49
C PRO A 310 17.17 -17.87 16.29
N VAL A 311 16.81 -18.41 15.13
CA VAL A 311 16.56 -17.62 13.89
C VAL A 311 15.55 -16.49 14.13
N THR A 312 14.61 -16.70 15.05
CA THR A 312 13.63 -15.69 15.47
C THR A 312 14.26 -14.52 16.21
N THR A 313 15.32 -14.72 16.98
CA THR A 313 16.04 -13.63 17.66
C THR A 313 16.85 -12.84 16.64
N ILE A 314 17.64 -13.55 15.82
CA ILE A 314 18.50 -12.96 14.78
C ILE A 314 17.70 -12.08 13.80
N LEU A 315 16.50 -12.51 13.38
CA LEU A 315 15.71 -11.69 12.46
C LEU A 315 15.33 -10.33 13.09
N PHE A 316 14.96 -10.31 14.37
CA PHE A 316 14.55 -9.08 15.05
C PHE A 316 15.76 -8.17 15.30
N ASP A 317 16.90 -8.74 15.67
CA ASP A 317 18.15 -8.00 15.89
C ASP A 317 18.71 -7.38 14.61
N CYS A 318 18.42 -7.99 13.47
CA CYS A 318 18.74 -7.44 12.15
C CYS A 318 17.70 -6.42 11.66
N GLY A 319 16.67 -6.10 12.44
CA GLY A 319 15.67 -5.08 12.12
C GLY A 319 14.50 -5.57 11.26
N PHE A 320 14.28 -6.88 11.12
CA PHE A 320 13.07 -7.40 10.47
C PHE A 320 11.89 -7.45 11.46
N GLN A 321 10.70 -7.05 11.01
CA GLN A 321 9.48 -7.11 11.84
C GLN A 321 8.71 -8.43 11.68
N THR A 322 8.95 -9.18 10.60
CA THR A 322 8.20 -10.41 10.32
C THR A 322 9.10 -11.50 9.75
N LYS A 323 8.87 -12.74 10.18
CA LYS A 323 9.57 -13.94 9.68
C LYS A 323 9.39 -14.15 8.17
N SER A 324 8.20 -13.84 7.64
CA SER A 324 7.92 -13.96 6.21
C SER A 324 8.78 -13.02 5.37
N ASN A 325 8.95 -11.76 5.80
CA ASN A 325 9.83 -10.82 5.12
C ASN A 325 11.29 -11.28 5.19
N PHE A 326 11.75 -11.64 6.39
CA PHE A 326 13.10 -12.14 6.61
C PHE A 326 13.43 -13.34 5.71
N ASN A 327 12.61 -14.38 5.73
CA ASN A 327 12.86 -15.59 4.95
C ASN A 327 12.90 -15.31 3.43
N ARG A 328 12.00 -14.44 2.94
CA ARG A 328 11.96 -14.07 1.53
C ARG A 328 13.23 -13.34 1.10
N GLU A 329 13.63 -12.31 1.85
CA GLU A 329 14.85 -11.55 1.53
C GLU A 329 16.11 -12.39 1.74
N PHE A 330 16.15 -13.24 2.77
CA PHE A 330 17.26 -14.16 3.01
C PHE A 330 17.45 -15.10 1.83
N ARG A 331 16.37 -15.71 1.33
CA ARG A 331 16.43 -16.58 0.14
C ARG A 331 16.75 -15.82 -1.14
N ARG A 332 16.21 -14.60 -1.32
CA ARG A 332 16.54 -13.74 -2.47
C ARG A 332 18.05 -13.48 -2.56
N VAL A 333 18.68 -13.21 -1.42
CA VAL A 333 20.10 -12.82 -1.35
C VAL A 333 21.02 -14.04 -1.31
N THR A 334 20.64 -15.12 -0.64
CA THR A 334 21.51 -16.29 -0.39
C THR A 334 21.16 -17.54 -1.21
N GLY A 335 20.00 -17.56 -1.88
CA GLY A 335 19.45 -18.75 -2.53
C GLY A 335 18.89 -19.81 -1.57
N MET A 336 19.12 -19.68 -0.25
CA MET A 336 18.80 -20.71 0.74
C MET A 336 17.84 -20.21 1.84
N SER A 337 17.27 -21.12 2.62
CA SER A 337 16.56 -20.73 3.85
C SER A 337 17.56 -20.44 4.98
N PRO A 338 17.22 -19.59 5.97
CA PRO A 338 18.11 -19.31 7.10
C PRO A 338 18.53 -20.56 7.88
N SER A 339 17.62 -21.54 8.00
CA SER A 339 17.89 -22.81 8.68
C SER A 339 18.84 -23.70 7.87
N ASP A 340 18.69 -23.72 6.55
CA ASP A 340 19.59 -24.49 5.67
C ASP A 340 20.98 -23.85 5.63
N TYR A 341 21.05 -22.52 5.61
CA TYR A 341 22.31 -21.76 5.67
C TYR A 341 23.10 -22.03 6.96
N ARG A 342 22.42 -22.14 8.10
CA ARG A 342 23.05 -22.54 9.36
C ARG A 342 23.56 -23.99 9.28
N ARG A 343 22.75 -24.91 8.75
CA ARG A 343 23.10 -26.33 8.65
C ARG A 343 24.28 -26.58 7.72
N SER A 344 24.47 -25.76 6.68
CA SER A 344 25.61 -25.84 5.78
C SER A 344 26.92 -25.30 6.38
N GLY A 345 26.92 -24.88 7.65
CA GLY A 345 28.09 -24.40 8.38
C GLY A 345 28.47 -22.95 8.08
N GLY A 346 27.53 -22.16 7.54
CA GLY A 346 27.83 -20.87 6.93
C GLY A 346 28.64 -21.10 5.66
N GLY A 347 27.97 -21.08 4.51
CA GLY A 347 28.61 -21.33 3.20
C GLY A 347 29.96 -20.63 3.10
N ARG A 348 30.97 -21.35 2.57
CA ARG A 348 32.32 -20.86 2.25
C ARG A 348 32.26 -19.78 1.16
N ASP A 349 31.50 -18.73 1.40
CA ASP A 349 31.12 -17.75 0.41
C ASP A 349 32.01 -16.51 0.60
N GLY A 350 32.86 -16.24 -0.39
CA GLY A 350 33.59 -14.97 -0.55
C GLY A 350 32.67 -13.74 -0.70
N PHE A 351 31.36 -13.88 -0.52
CA PHE A 351 30.34 -12.85 -0.62
C PHE A 351 30.31 -11.89 0.59
N ALA A 352 30.94 -12.25 1.72
CA ALA A 352 31.06 -11.35 2.87
C ALA A 352 31.85 -10.05 2.53
N ALA A 353 32.65 -10.08 1.46
CA ALA A 353 33.36 -8.91 0.93
C ALA A 353 32.52 -8.04 -0.03
N GLU A 354 31.37 -8.50 -0.54
CA GLU A 354 30.66 -7.87 -1.66
C GLU A 354 29.50 -6.93 -1.28
N VAL A 355 29.08 -6.85 -0.01
CA VAL A 355 28.11 -5.81 0.43
C VAL A 355 28.85 -4.49 0.70
N SER A 356 29.85 -4.18 -0.12
CA SER A 356 30.48 -2.87 -0.20
C SER A 356 29.91 -2.22 -1.44
N PHE A 357 29.34 -1.02 -1.29
CA PHE A 357 29.21 -0.13 -2.44
C PHE A 357 30.64 0.21 -2.87
N PRO A 358 31.13 -0.24 -4.04
CA PRO A 358 32.35 0.34 -4.55
C PRO A 358 32.01 1.80 -4.83
N ALA A 359 32.77 2.73 -4.24
CA ALA A 359 32.62 4.15 -4.53
C ALA A 359 32.98 4.48 -6.00
N GLU A 360 33.57 3.53 -6.74
CA GLU A 360 33.98 3.71 -8.12
C GLU A 360 33.03 2.99 -9.10
N PRO A 361 32.58 3.67 -10.17
CA PRO A 361 31.87 3.00 -11.25
C PRO A 361 32.77 1.93 -11.90
N PRO A 362 32.21 0.84 -12.45
CA PRO A 362 32.99 -0.16 -13.14
C PRO A 362 33.80 0.49 -14.27
N PRO A 363 35.06 0.06 -14.49
CA PRO A 363 35.90 0.65 -15.52
C PRO A 363 35.19 0.54 -16.87
N GLU A 364 35.10 1.66 -17.60
CA GLU A 364 34.60 1.69 -18.96
C GLU A 364 35.40 0.69 -19.79
N THR A 365 34.77 -0.43 -20.17
CA THR A 365 35.29 -1.29 -21.23
C THR A 365 35.28 -0.47 -22.51
N ARG A 366 36.47 0.02 -22.89
CA ARG A 366 36.74 0.73 -24.14
C ARG A 366 36.46 -0.12 -25.36
#